data_AF-A0A6M1RU26-F1
#
_entry.id   AF-A0A6M1RU26-F1
#
_cell.length_a   1.000
_cell.length_b   1.000
_cell.length_c   1.000
_cell.angle_alpha   90.00
_cell.angle_beta   90.00
_cell.angle_gamma   90.00
#
_symmetry.space_group_name_H-M   'P 1'
#
loop_
_entity.id
_entity.type
_entity.pdbx_description
1 polymer ?
#
loop_
_entity_poly.entity_id
_entity_poly.type
_entity_poly.pdbx_seq_one_letter_code
_entity_poly.pdbx_strand_id
1 'polypeptide(L)'
;MAPGISPEGDAGSWGTGSSTGKTPPPEGVLRELREWGLERVLLLITDGLPGLAEAIVCLKPLARWQRYVMHGVQCSLSQVKPRDRALFAEELNRVSKPRTGPGRWRRWGS
;
A
#
# COMPACT_ATOMS: atom_id res chain seq x y z
N MET A 1 -6.34 -5.93 7.44
CA MET A 1 -6.37 -4.66 8.18
C MET A 1 -5.95 -3.56 7.21
N ALA A 2 -6.73 -2.48 7.08
CA ALA A 2 -6.44 -1.38 6.17
C ALA A 2 -5.89 -0.17 6.96
N PRO A 3 -4.60 0.18 6.85
CA PRO A 3 -4.06 1.37 7.51
C PRO A 3 -4.47 2.65 6.76
N GLY A 4 -4.67 3.76 7.49
CA GLY A 4 -5.03 5.07 6.96
C GLY A 4 -4.33 6.22 7.69
N ILE A 5 -4.25 7.39 7.03
CA ILE A 5 -3.67 8.62 7.58
C ILE A 5 -4.67 9.76 7.36
N SER A 6 -5.03 10.45 8.44
CA SER A 6 -5.93 11.62 8.42
C SER A 6 -5.26 12.85 7.78
N PRO A 7 -6.03 13.86 7.33
CA PRO A 7 -5.48 15.13 6.87
C PRO A 7 -4.59 15.83 7.91
N GLU A 8 -4.90 15.61 9.19
CA GLU A 8 -4.17 16.14 10.36
C GLU A 8 -2.84 15.41 10.62
N GLY A 9 -2.59 14.29 9.92
CA GLY A 9 -1.37 13.47 10.03
C GLY A 9 -1.47 12.26 10.95
N ASP A 10 -2.61 12.05 11.61
CA ASP A 10 -2.80 10.91 12.51
C ASP A 10 -2.91 9.58 11.75
N ALA A 11 -2.10 8.59 12.16
CA ALA A 11 -2.13 7.24 11.61
C ALA A 11 -3.11 6.35 12.40
N GLY A 12 -3.94 5.57 11.69
CA GLY A 12 -4.91 4.67 12.30
C GLY A 12 -5.23 3.45 11.43
N SER A 13 -5.98 2.50 11.99
CA SER A 13 -6.52 1.36 11.24
C SER A 13 -7.97 1.65 10.85
N TRP A 14 -8.24 1.74 9.56
CA TRP A 14 -9.54 2.12 8.98
C TRP A 14 -10.23 0.95 8.27
N GLY A 15 -9.84 -0.29 8.53
CA GLY A 15 -10.59 -1.46 8.05
C GLY A 15 -10.14 -2.75 8.70
N THR A 16 -11.07 -3.62 9.05
CA THR A 16 -10.79 -4.99 9.50
C THR A 16 -10.87 -5.95 8.32
N GLY A 17 -9.84 -6.79 8.16
CA GLY A 17 -9.95 -7.90 7.22
C GLY A 17 -11.06 -8.84 7.71
N SER A 18 -11.85 -9.38 6.78
CA SER A 18 -12.93 -10.34 7.02
C SER A 18 -12.61 -11.37 8.11
N SER A 19 -13.56 -11.58 9.03
CA SER A 19 -13.49 -12.58 10.10
C SER A 19 -13.44 -14.03 9.60
N THR A 20 -13.69 -14.26 8.31
CA THR A 20 -13.77 -15.61 7.69
C THR A 20 -12.46 -16.11 7.08
N GLY A 21 -11.34 -15.39 7.27
CA GLY A 21 -10.03 -15.81 6.76
C GLY A 21 -9.84 -15.69 5.24
N LYS A 22 -10.84 -15.16 4.53
CA LYS A 22 -10.76 -14.82 3.09
C LYS A 22 -10.56 -13.32 2.90
N THR A 23 -9.70 -12.93 1.96
CA THR A 23 -9.57 -11.52 1.57
C THR A 23 -10.92 -11.04 1.04
N PRO A 24 -11.55 -10.02 1.65
CA PRO A 24 -12.79 -9.47 1.14
C PRO A 24 -12.56 -8.89 -0.26
N PRO A 25 -13.56 -8.99 -1.16
CA PRO A 25 -13.45 -8.39 -2.47
C PRO A 25 -13.25 -6.86 -2.31
N PRO A 26 -12.50 -6.21 -3.22
CA PRO A 26 -12.20 -4.78 -3.18
C PRO A 26 -13.40 -3.88 -2.85
N GLU A 27 -14.56 -4.20 -3.43
CA GLU A 27 -15.82 -3.46 -3.27
C GLU A 27 -16.33 -3.52 -1.83
N GLY A 28 -16.13 -4.65 -1.14
CA GLY A 28 -16.51 -4.84 0.25
C GLY A 28 -15.73 -3.92 1.19
N VAL A 29 -14.40 -3.87 1.03
CA VAL A 29 -13.52 -3.00 1.81
C VAL A 29 -13.86 -1.53 1.59
N LEU A 30 -14.11 -1.14 0.33
CA LEU A 30 -14.45 0.24 -0.02
C LEU A 30 -15.84 0.65 0.50
N ARG A 31 -16.79 -0.29 0.58
CA ARG A 31 -18.10 -0.05 1.18
C ARG A 31 -18.00 0.16 2.69
N GLU A 32 -17.23 -0.67 3.39
CA GLU A 32 -16.98 -0.51 4.83
C GLU A 32 -16.37 0.87 5.14
N LEU A 33 -15.37 1.29 4.34
CA LEU A 33 -14.77 2.63 4.46
C LEU A 33 -15.80 3.76 4.28
N ARG A 34 -16.76 3.61 3.35
CA ARG A 34 -17.85 4.58 3.16
C ARG A 34 -18.80 4.60 4.38
N GLU A 35 -19.15 3.44 4.92
CA GLU A 35 -20.01 3.31 6.11
C GLU A 35 -19.38 3.96 7.34
N TRP A 36 -18.04 4.06 7.40
CA TRP A 36 -17.31 4.75 8.47
C TRP A 36 -17.23 6.27 8.28
N GLY A 37 -17.96 6.83 7.31
CA GLY A 37 -18.02 8.28 7.07
C GLY A 37 -16.86 8.81 6.24
N LEU A 38 -16.11 7.96 5.54
CA LEU A 38 -15.01 8.41 4.66
C LEU A 38 -15.57 9.04 3.37
N GLU A 39 -15.81 10.35 3.42
CA GLU A 39 -16.44 11.09 2.32
C GLU A 39 -15.52 11.22 1.10
N ARG A 40 -14.22 11.42 1.32
CA ARG A 40 -13.23 11.61 0.24
C ARG A 40 -11.94 10.87 0.51
N VAL A 41 -11.41 10.23 -0.53
CA VAL A 41 -10.08 9.61 -0.55
C VAL A 41 -9.27 10.30 -1.63
N LEU A 42 -8.13 10.86 -1.26
CA LEU A 42 -7.28 11.62 -2.19
C LEU A 42 -6.23 10.74 -2.88
N LEU A 43 -5.73 9.73 -2.18
CA LEU A 43 -4.70 8.81 -2.66
C LEU A 43 -4.97 7.39 -2.16
N LEU A 44 -4.98 6.44 -3.09
CA LEU A 44 -4.91 5.01 -2.76
C LEU A 44 -3.57 4.45 -3.19
N ILE A 45 -2.95 3.69 -2.28
CA ILE A 45 -1.69 2.99 -2.50
C ILE A 45 -1.96 1.50 -2.35
N THR A 46 -1.82 0.73 -3.43
CA THR A 46 -2.16 -0.70 -3.44
C THR A 46 -1.07 -1.53 -4.11
N ASP A 47 -0.93 -2.80 -3.72
CA ASP A 47 0.05 -3.75 -4.25
C ASP A 47 -0.26 -4.22 -5.70
N GLY A 48 -1.40 -3.82 -6.26
CA GLY A 48 -1.78 -4.10 -7.64
C GLY A 48 -2.60 -5.37 -7.83
N LEU A 49 -3.32 -5.82 -6.80
CA LEU A 49 -4.25 -6.94 -6.92
C LEU A 49 -5.25 -6.75 -8.08
N PRO A 50 -5.49 -7.80 -8.89
CA PRO A 50 -6.45 -7.73 -9.99
C PRO A 50 -7.87 -7.44 -9.47
N GLY A 51 -8.62 -6.59 -10.16
CA GLY A 51 -9.97 -6.15 -9.77
C GLY A 51 -10.00 -4.91 -8.87
N LEU A 52 -8.86 -4.52 -8.27
CA LEU A 52 -8.78 -3.38 -7.38
C LEU A 52 -8.77 -2.05 -8.16
N ALA A 53 -8.14 -2.00 -9.33
CA ALA A 53 -8.13 -0.81 -10.17
C ALA A 53 -9.54 -0.49 -10.69
N GLU A 54 -10.26 -1.52 -11.14
CA GLU A 54 -11.63 -1.44 -11.63
C GLU A 54 -12.58 -1.00 -10.50
N ALA A 55 -12.45 -1.58 -9.30
CA ALA A 55 -13.24 -1.18 -8.14
C ALA A 55 -12.98 0.27 -7.70
N ILE A 56 -11.73 0.74 -7.76
CA ILE A 56 -11.36 2.13 -7.42
C ILE A 56 -12.00 3.13 -8.40
N VAL A 57 -11.91 2.84 -9.70
CA VAL A 57 -12.48 3.68 -10.77
C VAL A 57 -14.00 3.80 -10.63
N CYS A 58 -14.69 2.70 -10.31
CA CYS A 58 -16.15 2.69 -10.13
C CYS A 58 -16.63 3.50 -8.92
N LEU A 59 -15.81 3.69 -7.88
CA LEU A 59 -16.30 4.17 -6.58
C LEU A 59 -15.84 5.58 -6.22
N LYS A 60 -14.70 6.07 -6.73
CA LYS A 60 -14.17 7.41 -6.42
C LYS A 60 -13.34 7.96 -7.61
N PRO A 61 -13.96 8.63 -8.59
CA PRO A 61 -13.24 9.17 -9.76
C PRO A 61 -12.21 10.27 -9.42
N LEU A 62 -12.23 10.82 -8.20
CA LEU A 62 -11.32 11.88 -7.75
C LEU A 62 -10.06 11.36 -7.04
N ALA A 63 -10.00 10.07 -6.70
CA ALA A 63 -8.86 9.52 -6.00
C ALA A 63 -7.71 9.25 -6.98
N ARG A 64 -6.50 9.74 -6.65
CA ARG A 64 -5.29 9.33 -7.38
C ARG A 64 -4.93 7.92 -6.94
N TRP A 65 -4.48 7.09 -7.88
CA TRP A 65 -4.01 5.75 -7.61
C TRP A 65 -2.50 5.64 -7.84
N GLN A 66 -1.80 4.97 -6.92
CA GLN A 66 -0.38 4.64 -7.05
C GLN A 66 -0.13 3.18 -6.62
N ARG A 67 0.78 2.50 -7.33
CA ARG A 67 1.23 1.16 -6.94
C ARG A 67 2.19 1.23 -5.75
N TYR A 68 1.99 0.35 -4.77
CA TYR A 68 2.86 0.17 -3.62
C TYR A 68 4.11 -0.64 -4.00
N VAL A 69 5.11 0.03 -4.56
CA VAL A 69 6.37 -0.59 -5.02
C VAL A 69 7.10 -1.33 -3.89
N MET A 70 6.97 -0.86 -2.65
CA MET A 70 7.63 -1.46 -1.50
C MET A 70 7.15 -2.89 -1.19
N HIS A 71 5.90 -3.23 -1.51
CA HIS A 71 5.45 -4.61 -1.39
C HIS A 71 6.26 -5.53 -2.31
N GLY A 72 6.45 -5.12 -3.57
CA GLY A 72 7.31 -5.83 -4.52
C GLY A 72 8.75 -5.97 -4.00
N VAL A 73 9.33 -4.89 -3.49
CA VAL A 73 10.69 -4.90 -2.90
C VAL A 73 10.80 -5.88 -1.72
N GLN A 74 9.83 -5.86 -0.81
CA GLN A 74 9.80 -6.75 0.35
C GLN A 74 9.61 -8.23 -0.06
N CYS A 75 8.70 -8.50 -1.00
CA CYS A 75 8.52 -9.83 -1.56
C CYS A 75 9.78 -10.33 -2.26
N SER A 76 10.48 -9.49 -3.04
CA SER A 76 11.72 -9.89 -3.68
C SER A 76 12.82 -10.18 -2.65
N LEU A 77 12.94 -9.36 -1.60
CA LEU A 77 13.94 -9.57 -0.53
C LEU A 77 13.68 -10.82 0.31
N SER A 78 12.42 -11.22 0.50
CA SER A 78 12.09 -12.44 1.26
C SER A 78 12.55 -13.71 0.55
N GLN A 79 12.65 -13.69 -0.78
CA GLN A 79 13.14 -14.78 -1.62
C GLN A 79 14.67 -14.88 -1.68
N VAL A 80 15.39 -13.87 -1.18
CA VAL A 80 16.86 -13.85 -1.20
C VAL A 80 17.44 -14.45 0.08
N LYS A 81 18.52 -15.23 -0.08
CA LYS A 81 19.28 -15.81 1.05
C LYS A 81 19.82 -14.69 1.95
N PRO A 82 19.80 -14.85 3.29
CA PRO A 82 20.23 -13.79 4.22
C PRO A 82 21.58 -13.15 3.89
N ARG A 83 22.56 -13.97 3.47
CA ARG A 83 23.91 -13.53 3.09
C ARG A 83 23.94 -12.54 1.91
N ASP A 84 22.96 -12.62 1.01
CA ASP A 84 22.91 -11.86 -0.25
C ASP A 84 21.91 -10.68 -0.16
N ARG A 85 21.11 -10.61 0.91
CA ARG A 85 20.04 -9.61 1.08
C ARG A 85 20.55 -8.17 1.10
N ALA A 86 21.71 -7.92 1.70
CA ALA A 86 22.26 -6.57 1.82
C ALA A 86 22.60 -5.97 0.44
N LEU A 87 23.33 -6.73 -0.37
CA LEU A 87 23.70 -6.34 -1.74
C LEU A 87 22.45 -6.20 -2.61
N PHE A 88 21.52 -7.15 -2.53
CA PHE A 88 20.28 -7.12 -3.29
C PHE A 88 19.36 -5.93 -2.91
N ALA A 89 19.31 -5.58 -1.62
CA ALA A 89 18.57 -4.41 -1.15
C ALA A 89 19.15 -3.10 -1.68
N GLU A 90 20.48 -3.00 -1.80
CA GLU A 90 21.13 -1.82 -2.38
C GLU A 90 20.73 -1.63 -3.85
N GLU A 91 20.76 -2.70 -4.65
CA GLU A 91 20.35 -2.65 -6.06
C GLU A 91 18.87 -2.30 -6.21
N LEU A 92 17.98 -2.93 -5.43
CA LEU A 92 16.55 -2.59 -5.46
C LEU A 92 16.28 -1.14 -5.06
N ASN A 93 17.03 -0.61 -4.09
CA ASN A 93 16.93 0.78 -3.67
C ASN A 93 17.32 1.78 -4.78
N ARG A 94 18.19 1.39 -5.73
CA ARG A 94 18.54 2.25 -6.86
C ARG A 94 17.40 2.36 -7.87
N VAL A 95 16.63 1.28 -8.05
CA VAL A 95 15.52 1.21 -9.02
C VAL A 95 14.22 1.76 -8.43
N SER A 96 13.99 1.64 -7.12
CA SER A 96 12.76 2.08 -6.46
C SER A 96 12.71 3.57 -6.13
N LYS A 97 13.86 4.27 -6.13
CA LYS A 97 13.92 5.70 -5.85
C LYS A 97 13.34 6.52 -7.01
N PRO A 98 12.43 7.47 -6.75
CA PRO A 98 12.02 8.41 -7.78
C PRO A 98 13.23 9.24 -8.23
N ARG A 99 13.27 9.59 -9.52
CA ARG A 99 14.37 10.32 -10.17
C ARG A 99 14.58 11.75 -9.64
N THR A 100 13.74 12.22 -8.71
CA THR A 100 13.71 13.58 -8.20
C THR A 100 13.43 13.60 -6.69
N GLY A 101 14.40 14.13 -5.91
CA GLY A 101 14.24 14.56 -4.51
C GLY A 101 14.83 13.63 -3.43
N PRO A 102 15.37 14.18 -2.32
CA PRO A 102 15.97 13.38 -1.24
C PRO A 102 14.88 12.68 -0.43
N GLY A 103 14.48 11.49 -0.88
CA GLY A 103 13.63 10.58 -0.11
C GLY A 103 14.38 10.08 1.12
N ARG A 104 14.11 10.69 2.27
CA ARG A 104 14.66 10.28 3.57
C ARG A 104 13.99 8.98 4.03
N TRP A 105 14.44 7.85 3.51
CA TRP A 105 14.09 6.53 4.03
C TRP A 105 15.19 6.08 4.98
N ARG A 106 15.02 6.30 6.29
CA ARG A 106 15.88 5.71 7.32
C ARG A 106 15.09 4.72 8.16
N ARG A 107 15.74 3.57 8.38
CA ARG A 107 15.41 2.47 9.30
C ARG A 107 14.37 1.47 8.78
N TRP A 108 14.87 0.47 8.07
CA TRP A 108 14.31 -0.88 8.06
C TRP A 108 15.47 -1.83 8.35
N GLY A 109 15.49 -2.40 9.56
CA GLY A 109 16.61 -3.18 10.10
C GLY A 109 16.75 -2.99 11.60
N SER A 110 15.79 -3.51 12.36
CA SER A 110 15.91 -3.81 13.78
C SER A 110 15.17 -5.12 14.02
#